data_AF-A0A7J2V1L2-F1
#
_entry.id   AF-A0A7J2V1L2-F1
#
_cell.length_a   1.000
_cell.length_b   1.000
_cell.length_c   1.000
_cell.angle_alpha   90.00
_cell.angle_beta   90.00
_cell.angle_gamma   90.00
#
_symmetry.space_group_name_H-M   'P 1'
#
loop_
_entity.id
_entity.type
_entity.pdbx_description
1 polymer ?
#
loop_
_entity_poly.entity_id
_entity_poly.type
_entity_poly.pdbx_seq_one_letter_code
_entity_poly.pdbx_strand_id
1 'polypeptide(L)'
;MIGISILIMIVSGVLLAPLALLAVLSGYCMKSERITGILTAGILGEYHLCSKLHAEIIPELLAIVGTIHALAVAESLYAKYNRSSRILKALLLAYRSASWISAWIALSLATIYIVLY
;
A
#
# COMPACT_ATOMS: atom_id res chain seq x y z
N MET A 1 -16.63 15.57 5.06
CA MET A 1 -15.25 15.19 4.68
C MET A 1 -14.69 14.07 5.56
N ILE A 2 -14.71 14.19 6.90
CA ILE A 2 -14.17 13.16 7.82
C ILE A 2 -14.75 11.76 7.56
N GLY A 3 -16.07 11.64 7.36
CA GLY A 3 -16.72 10.34 7.11
C GLY A 3 -16.20 9.60 5.87
N ILE A 4 -15.90 10.32 4.79
CA ILE A 4 -15.35 9.73 3.56
C ILE A 4 -13.92 9.23 3.79
N SER A 5 -13.08 10.04 4.45
CA SER A 5 -11.71 9.63 4.80
C SER A 5 -11.69 8.40 5.72
N ILE A 6 -12.61 8.31 6.68
CA ILE A 6 -12.73 7.13 7.56
C ILE A 6 -13.13 5.90 6.75
N LEU A 7 -14.11 6.01 5.86
CA LEU A 7 -14.54 4.89 5.02
C LEU A 7 -13.39 4.40 4.12
N ILE A 8 -12.70 5.32 3.44
CA ILE A 8 -11.54 5.00 2.60
C ILE A 8 -10.45 4.31 3.45
N MET A 9 -10.15 4.84 4.64
CA MET A 9 -9.17 4.25 5.56
C MET A 9 -9.54 2.81 5.95
N ILE A 10 -10.81 2.55 6.30
CA ILE A 10 -11.27 1.20 6.67
C ILE A 10 -11.16 0.24 5.47
N VAL A 11 -11.73 0.61 4.32
CA VAL A 11 -11.76 -0.25 3.13
C VAL A 11 -10.35 -0.54 2.62
N SER A 12 -9.51 0.49 2.52
CA SER A 12 -8.11 0.32 2.12
C SER A 12 -7.31 -0.48 3.15
N GLY A 13 -7.58 -0.34 4.45
CA GLY A 13 -6.94 -1.15 5.49
C GLY A 13 -7.32 -2.64 5.39
N VAL A 14 -8.60 -2.93 5.14
CA VAL A 14 -9.08 -4.30 4.89
C VAL A 14 -8.43 -4.90 3.64
N LEU A 15 -8.17 -4.09 2.61
CA LEU A 15 -7.49 -4.54 1.39
C LEU A 15 -5.97 -4.70 1.57
N LEU A 16 -5.33 -3.85 2.37
CA LEU A 16 -3.89 -3.93 2.66
C LEU A 16 -3.51 -5.20 3.43
N ALA A 17 -4.35 -5.65 4.36
CA ALA A 17 -4.07 -6.84 5.16
C ALA A 17 -3.81 -8.11 4.31
N PRO A 18 -4.69 -8.53 3.38
CA PRO A 18 -4.42 -9.67 2.52
C PRO A 18 -3.29 -9.41 1.52
N LEU A 19 -3.12 -8.18 1.00
CA LEU A 19 -2.00 -7.84 0.13
C LEU A 19 -0.65 -7.99 0.85
N ALA A 20 -0.55 -7.54 2.11
CA ALA A 20 0.64 -7.68 2.93
C ALA A 20 0.92 -9.16 3.25
N LEU A 21 -0.13 -9.94 3.55
CA LEU A 21 0.01 -11.39 3.74
C LEU A 21 0.54 -12.06 2.47
N LEU A 22 -0.03 -11.75 1.31
CA LEU A 22 0.42 -12.27 0.02
C LEU A 22 1.87 -11.84 -0.28
N ALA A 23 2.26 -10.62 0.05
CA ALA A 23 3.65 -10.16 -0.09
C ALA A 23 4.62 -11.00 0.73
N VAL A 24 4.28 -11.29 1.98
CA VAL A 24 5.08 -12.15 2.87
C VAL A 24 5.18 -13.56 2.32
N LEU A 25 4.04 -14.18 1.97
CA LEU A 25 4.00 -15.55 1.46
C LEU A 25 4.77 -15.68 0.14
N SER A 26 4.56 -14.75 -0.78
CA SER A 26 5.25 -14.72 -2.08
C SER A 26 6.74 -14.39 -1.96
N GLY A 27 7.14 -13.63 -0.93
CA GLY A 27 8.54 -13.32 -0.66
C GLY A 27 9.36 -14.54 -0.29
N TYR A 28 8.73 -15.55 0.32
CA TYR A 28 9.41 -16.83 0.56
C TYR A 28 9.75 -17.59 -0.73
N CYS A 29 9.00 -17.38 -1.80
CA CYS A 29 9.28 -18.02 -3.09
C CYS A 29 10.64 -17.57 -3.63
N MET A 30 11.01 -16.29 -3.45
CA MET A 30 12.32 -15.73 -3.86
C MET A 30 13.54 -16.45 -3.27
N LYS A 31 13.37 -17.20 -2.17
CA LYS A 31 14.49 -17.85 -1.47
C LYS A 31 14.93 -19.15 -2.13
N SER A 32 14.00 -19.95 -2.66
CA SER A 32 14.32 -21.24 -3.30
C SER A 32 13.11 -21.84 -4.02
N GLU A 33 13.34 -22.34 -5.23
CA GLU A 33 12.35 -23.08 -6.03
C GLU A 33 11.79 -24.31 -5.29
N ARG A 34 12.66 -25.08 -4.61
CA ARG A 34 12.24 -26.30 -3.88
C ARG A 34 11.30 -26.03 -2.72
N ILE A 35 11.44 -24.86 -2.09
CA ILE A 35 10.66 -24.50 -0.89
C ILE A 35 9.29 -23.94 -1.28
N THR A 36 9.15 -23.42 -2.51
CA THR A 36 7.93 -22.75 -2.98
C THR A 36 6.71 -23.67 -2.88
N GLY A 37 6.79 -24.91 -3.39
CA GLY A 37 5.66 -25.85 -3.31
C GLY A 37 5.26 -26.24 -1.89
N ILE A 38 6.20 -26.23 -0.95
CA ILE A 38 5.96 -26.59 0.47
C ILE A 38 5.32 -25.43 1.22
N LEU A 39 5.89 -24.22 1.10
CA LEU A 39 5.44 -23.04 1.86
C LEU A 39 4.13 -22.46 1.34
N THR A 40 3.87 -22.55 0.03
CA THR A 40 2.62 -22.05 -0.54
C THR A 40 1.53 -23.11 -0.54
N ALA A 41 1.83 -24.35 -0.15
CA ALA A 41 0.94 -25.51 -0.29
C ALA A 41 0.34 -25.65 -1.70
N GLY A 42 1.04 -25.12 -2.73
CA GLY A 42 0.54 -25.02 -4.10
C GLY A 42 -0.49 -23.90 -4.35
N ILE A 43 -0.91 -23.15 -3.33
CA ILE A 43 -1.94 -22.09 -3.44
C ILE A 43 -1.48 -20.94 -4.35
N LEU A 44 -0.19 -20.58 -4.30
CA LEU A 44 0.40 -19.53 -5.15
C LEU A 44 0.94 -20.08 -6.48
N GLY A 45 0.70 -21.37 -6.77
CA GLY A 45 1.15 -22.03 -7.98
C GLY A 45 2.66 -22.32 -8.01
N GLU A 46 3.18 -22.39 -9.23
CA GLU A 46 4.59 -22.67 -9.51
C GLU A 46 5.49 -21.49 -9.13
N TYR A 47 6.79 -21.77 -8.95
CA TYR A 47 7.80 -20.77 -8.60
C TYR A 47 7.74 -19.53 -9.48
N HIS A 48 7.65 -19.68 -10.81
CA HIS A 48 7.62 -18.55 -11.75
C HIS A 48 6.43 -17.61 -11.52
N LEU A 49 5.25 -18.18 -11.26
CA LEU A 49 4.06 -17.38 -10.96
C LEU A 49 4.20 -16.68 -9.61
N CYS A 50 4.69 -17.39 -8.59
CA CYS A 50 4.89 -16.83 -7.27
C CYS A 50 5.93 -15.69 -7.24
N SER A 51 7.06 -15.87 -7.95
CA SER A 51 8.10 -14.83 -8.06
C SER A 51 7.58 -13.61 -8.82
N LYS A 52 6.79 -13.81 -9.88
CA LYS A 52 6.16 -12.71 -10.63
C LYS A 52 5.18 -11.94 -9.77
N LEU A 53 4.34 -12.64 -8.99
CA LEU A 53 3.44 -12.02 -8.02
C LEU A 53 4.21 -11.16 -7.01
N HIS A 54 5.31 -11.67 -6.45
CA HIS A 54 6.10 -10.93 -5.47
C HIS A 54 6.82 -9.72 -6.04
N ALA A 55 7.43 -9.87 -7.22
CA ALA A 55 8.36 -8.87 -7.75
C ALA A 55 7.65 -7.76 -8.54
N GLU A 56 6.53 -8.07 -9.18
CA GLU A 56 5.86 -7.16 -10.11
C GLU A 56 4.50 -6.71 -9.56
N ILE A 57 3.60 -7.66 -9.28
CA ILE A 57 2.19 -7.36 -9.07
C ILE A 57 1.90 -6.82 -7.66
N ILE A 58 2.36 -7.53 -6.62
CA ILE A 58 2.04 -7.19 -5.24
C ILE A 58 2.64 -5.84 -4.81
N PRO A 59 3.89 -5.48 -5.16
CA PRO A 59 4.47 -4.19 -4.80
C PRO A 59 3.67 -3.01 -5.38
N GLU A 60 3.21 -3.11 -6.63
CA GLU A 60 2.40 -2.07 -7.26
C GLU A 60 1.05 -1.90 -6.57
N LEU A 61 0.35 -3.00 -6.28
CA LEU A 61 -0.93 -2.96 -5.56
C LEU A 61 -0.75 -2.40 -4.14
N LEU A 62 0.30 -2.82 -3.43
CA LEU A 62 0.63 -2.28 -2.11
C LEU A 62 0.96 -0.78 -2.16
N ALA A 63 1.68 -0.32 -3.17
CA ALA A 63 1.99 1.10 -3.35
C ALA A 63 0.72 1.92 -3.59
N ILE A 64 -0.17 1.47 -4.48
CA ILE A 64 -1.42 2.18 -4.79
C ILE A 64 -2.35 2.21 -3.58
N VAL A 65 -2.70 1.05 -3.03
CA VAL A 65 -3.64 0.95 -1.91
C VAL A 65 -3.05 1.56 -0.64
N GLY A 66 -1.75 1.35 -0.40
CA GLY A 66 -1.02 1.92 0.73
C GLY A 66 -1.00 3.44 0.71
N THR A 67 -0.84 4.03 -0.48
CA THR A 67 -0.85 5.48 -0.62
C THR A 67 -2.24 6.08 -0.42
N ILE A 68 -3.29 5.43 -0.94
CA ILE A 68 -4.69 5.81 -0.67
C ILE A 68 -4.97 5.75 0.83
N HIS A 69 -4.54 4.67 1.50
CA HIS A 69 -4.72 4.51 2.94
C HIS A 69 -3.99 5.61 3.73
N ALA A 70 -2.71 5.84 3.43
CA ALA A 70 -1.89 6.87 4.09
C ALA A 70 -2.51 8.27 3.93
N LEU A 71 -3.01 8.60 2.74
CA LEU A 71 -3.68 9.87 2.48
C LEU A 71 -4.94 10.02 3.33
N ALA A 72 -5.77 8.97 3.38
CA ALA A 72 -6.99 8.98 4.18
C ALA A 72 -6.70 9.11 5.69
N VAL A 73 -5.66 8.43 6.18
CA VAL A 73 -5.16 8.56 7.56
C VAL A 73 -4.68 9.99 7.82
N ALA A 74 -3.88 10.57 6.93
CA ALA A 74 -3.36 11.93 7.09
C ALA A 74 -4.47 12.99 7.14
N GLU A 75 -5.47 12.91 6.26
CA GLU A 75 -6.63 13.81 6.28
C GLU A 75 -7.47 13.64 7.56
N SER A 76 -7.68 12.39 8.00
CA SER A 76 -8.42 12.09 9.23
C SER A 76 -7.71 12.62 10.48
N LEU A 77 -6.39 12.40 10.60
CA LEU A 77 -5.57 12.90 11.69
C LEU A 77 -5.53 14.43 11.71
N TYR A 78 -5.35 15.07 10.56
CA TYR A 78 -5.38 16.53 10.47
C TYR A 78 -6.74 17.05 10.93
N ALA A 79 -7.85 16.52 10.41
CA ALA A 79 -9.19 16.96 10.79
C ALA A 79 -9.47 16.78 12.30
N LYS A 80 -9.01 15.67 12.89
CA LYS A 80 -9.19 15.37 14.31
C LYS A 80 -8.37 16.27 15.23
N TYR A 81 -7.14 16.62 14.85
CA TYR A 81 -6.16 17.25 15.75
C TYR A 81 -5.73 18.68 15.35
N ASN A 82 -6.27 19.28 14.29
CA ASN A 82 -5.88 20.62 13.82
C ASN A 82 -6.09 21.76 14.85
N ARG A 83 -6.95 21.57 15.85
CA ARG A 83 -7.19 22.55 16.94
C ARG A 83 -6.26 22.37 18.16
N SER A 84 -5.31 21.45 18.08
CA SER A 84 -4.35 21.18 19.16
C SER A 84 -3.16 22.16 19.12
N SER A 85 -2.03 21.81 19.74
CA SER A 85 -0.83 22.64 19.82
C SER A 85 -0.26 23.01 18.45
N ARG A 86 0.43 24.16 18.37
CA ARG A 86 1.07 24.65 17.13
C ARG A 86 2.07 23.65 16.55
N ILE A 87 2.82 22.96 17.43
CA ILE A 87 3.81 21.94 17.04
C ILE A 87 3.09 20.75 16.37
N LEU A 88 2.05 20.21 17.01
CA LEU A 88 1.29 19.10 16.45
C LEU A 88 0.66 19.47 15.10
N LYS A 89 0.13 20.69 14.98
CA LYS A 89 -0.40 21.19 13.71
C LYS A 89 0.66 21.23 12.60
N ALA A 90 1.87 21.70 12.90
CA ALA A 90 2.96 21.72 11.92
C ALA A 90 3.37 20.30 11.48
N LEU A 91 3.47 19.36 12.44
CA LEU A 91 3.76 17.95 12.14
C LEU A 91 2.67 17.31 11.28
N LEU A 92 1.39 17.57 11.58
CA LEU A 92 0.26 17.06 10.79
C LEU A 92 0.24 17.64 9.38
N LEU A 93 0.58 18.92 9.21
CA LEU A 93 0.72 19.53 7.88
C LEU A 93 1.86 18.89 7.09
N ALA A 94 3.02 18.67 7.72
CA ALA A 94 4.15 18.00 7.07
C ALA A 94 3.79 16.58 6.64
N TYR A 95 3.16 15.79 7.53
CA TYR A 95 2.70 14.43 7.22
C TYR A 95 1.67 14.41 6.08
N ARG A 96 0.72 15.34 6.10
CA ARG A 96 -0.29 15.49 5.05
C ARG A 96 0.34 15.84 3.70
N SER A 97 1.24 16.82 3.65
CA SER A 97 1.94 17.20 2.43
C SER A 97 2.79 16.06 1.87
N ALA A 98 3.53 15.35 2.73
CA ALA A 98 4.31 14.18 2.33
C ALA A 98 3.41 13.09 1.72
N SER A 99 2.26 12.81 2.34
CA SER A 99 1.29 11.82 1.85
C SER A 99 0.73 12.19 0.47
N TRP A 100 0.42 13.48 0.25
CA TRP A 100 0.00 13.98 -1.07
C TRP A 100 1.12 13.87 -2.12
N ILE A 101 2.36 14.20 -1.77
CA ILE A 101 3.51 14.05 -2.67
C ILE A 101 3.69 12.58 -3.06
N SER A 102 3.64 11.66 -2.10
CA SER A 102 3.70 10.22 -2.36
C SER A 102 2.55 9.75 -3.28
N ALA A 103 1.33 10.28 -3.08
CA ALA A 103 0.19 10.01 -3.96
C ALA A 103 0.41 10.45 -5.39
N TRP A 104 0.96 11.65 -5.60
CA TRP A 104 1.30 12.14 -6.94
C TRP A 104 2.39 11.30 -7.61
N ILE A 105 3.42 10.90 -6.86
CA ILE A 105 4.48 10.03 -7.38
C ILE A 105 3.90 8.67 -7.78
N ALA A 106 3.12 8.03 -6.90
CA ALA A 106 2.51 6.73 -7.18
C ALA A 106 1.57 6.79 -8.39
N LEU A 107 0.74 7.84 -8.48
CA LEU A 107 -0.15 8.05 -9.62
C LEU A 107 0.64 8.27 -10.92
N SER A 108 1.73 9.04 -10.88
CA SER A 108 2.57 9.30 -12.06
C SER A 108 3.27 8.03 -12.55
N LEU A 109 3.76 7.20 -11.62
CA LEU A 109 4.36 5.92 -11.98
C LEU A 109 3.31 4.98 -12.60
N ALA A 110 2.12 4.89 -12.01
CA ALA A 110 1.03 4.07 -12.52
C ALA A 110 0.56 4.53 -13.91
N THR A 111 0.43 5.84 -14.16
CA THR A 111 0.04 6.35 -15.47
C THR A 111 1.12 6.15 -16.52
N ILE A 112 2.40 6.36 -16.18
CA ILE A 112 3.52 6.07 -17.08
C ILE A 112 3.53 4.59 -17.47
N TYR A 113 3.32 3.69 -16.50
CA TYR A 113 3.24 2.26 -16.77
C TYR A 113 2.11 1.92 -17.76
N ILE A 114 0.88 2.41 -17.53
CA ILE A 114 -0.28 2.19 -18.40
C ILE A 114 -0.10 2.77 -19.82
N VAL A 115 0.63 3.88 -19.96
CA VAL A 115 0.87 4.50 -21.27
C VAL A 115 1.95 3.77 -22.07
N LEU A 116 2.95 3.20 -21.38
CA LEU A 116 4.10 2.57 -22.03
C LEU A 116 3.92 1.06 -22.31
N TYR A 117 3.00 0.39 -21.63
CA TYR A 117 2.76 -1.06 -21.70
C TYR A 117 1.27 -1.37 -21.90
#